data_AF-A0A9W8HV15-F1
#
_entry.id   AF-A0A9W8HV15-F1
#
_cell.length_a   1.000
_cell.length_b   1.000
_cell.length_c   1.000
_cell.angle_alpha   90.00
_cell.angle_beta   90.00
_cell.angle_gamma   90.00
#
_symmetry.space_group_name_H-M   'P 1'
#
loop_
_entity.id
_entity.type
_entity.pdbx_description
1 polymer ?
#
loop_
_entity_poly.entity_id
_entity_poly.type
_entity_poly.pdbx_seq_one_letter_code
_entity_poly.pdbx_strand_id
1 'polypeptide(L)'
;AYYNDQDKSPITFETTVEQFLALPAIVREHANMYYAGALDFGKPTLDLSIGTASQEEVAWALGLWLGAGRSSDACFVFDSQSEAVLAKLRDVAAKMNLRVSQQSANGKTSVSLASDEHDRVDSNSFFSKLAELNMLSPNGVPTLLRHHTVEVRGALVAGVVDACGSYSNGQFELGQSEAAHPALFNDLVWVLRSLGLVCQLDRQSSVSGSANQSSLRVSFCGSISENLPVAMTHKPDAALAHSGSTSVPFTIEPLGAREFCGFEVDADGRMLLADFVVAHNCPGHADYIKNMITGAAQMDGAIIVVSATDGQMPQTREHLLLAKQVGVQNLVVFINKADAIDDPEMLELVDMEMRELLAEYGFDSENTPVVSGSALCALENRNPEVGVESIKKLMAAVDEWIPTPKRDLDKPFLMPVEDIFSIAGRGTVVTGRVERGKIAK
;
A
#
# COMPACT_ATOMS: atom_id res chain seq x y z
N ALA A 1 1.81 3.65 -27.30
CA ALA A 1 2.71 3.69 -26.13
C ALA A 1 2.08 4.62 -25.10
N TYR A 2 1.87 4.17 -23.87
CA TYR A 2 1.38 5.00 -22.74
C TYR A 2 2.52 5.73 -22.01
N TYR A 3 3.73 5.59 -22.55
CA TYR A 3 4.96 6.16 -22.06
C TYR A 3 5.68 6.80 -23.23
N ASN A 4 6.31 7.95 -23.01
CA ASN A 4 7.12 8.62 -24.02
C ASN A 4 8.31 7.71 -24.38
N ASP A 5 8.51 7.42 -25.67
CA ASP A 5 9.49 6.43 -26.13
C ASP A 5 10.95 6.83 -25.84
N GLN A 6 11.21 8.11 -25.52
CA GLN A 6 12.57 8.59 -25.22
C GLN A 6 12.95 8.51 -23.74
N ASP A 7 12.00 8.74 -22.82
CA ASP A 7 12.28 8.84 -21.38
C ASP A 7 11.45 7.87 -20.53
N LYS A 8 10.57 7.09 -21.18
CA LYS A 8 9.60 6.19 -20.56
C LYS A 8 8.77 6.84 -19.45
N SER A 9 8.58 8.16 -19.49
CA SER A 9 7.67 8.88 -18.60
C SER A 9 6.22 8.61 -19.02
N PRO A 10 5.27 8.45 -18.08
CA PRO A 10 3.86 8.30 -18.44
C PRO A 10 3.41 9.54 -19.19
N ILE A 11 2.86 9.36 -20.39
CA ILE A 11 2.39 10.50 -21.18
C ILE A 11 1.12 11.03 -20.51
N THR A 12 1.21 12.23 -19.96
CA THR A 12 0.06 12.96 -19.42
C THR A 12 -0.64 13.69 -20.56
N PHE A 13 -1.96 13.54 -20.63
CA PHE A 13 -2.78 14.25 -21.61
C PHE A 13 -3.82 15.06 -20.85
N GLU A 14 -3.85 16.37 -21.07
CA GLU A 14 -5.03 17.16 -20.75
C GLU A 14 -6.12 16.81 -21.76
N THR A 15 -7.22 16.25 -21.30
CA THR A 15 -8.34 15.79 -22.14
C THR A 15 -9.66 16.26 -21.54
N THR A 16 -10.64 16.57 -22.39
CA THR A 16 -11.98 16.93 -21.89
C THR A 16 -12.77 15.68 -21.50
N VAL A 17 -13.80 15.83 -20.66
CA VAL A 17 -14.67 14.70 -20.24
C VAL A 17 -15.27 13.99 -21.45
N GLU A 18 -15.70 14.76 -22.45
CA GLU A 18 -16.30 14.25 -23.69
C GLU A 18 -15.30 13.43 -24.52
N GLN A 19 -14.05 13.89 -24.59
CA GLN A 19 -12.96 13.16 -25.25
C GLN A 19 -12.56 11.91 -24.47
N PHE A 20 -12.52 11.97 -23.13
CA PHE A 20 -12.24 10.82 -22.28
C PHE A 20 -13.33 9.75 -22.42
N LEU A 21 -14.61 10.13 -22.40
CA LEU A 21 -15.74 9.21 -22.56
C LEU A 21 -15.78 8.55 -23.94
N ALA A 22 -15.26 9.22 -24.97
CA ALA A 22 -15.08 8.66 -26.30
C ALA A 22 -13.91 7.64 -26.40
N LEU A 23 -13.07 7.51 -25.35
CA LEU A 23 -11.98 6.54 -25.34
C LEU A 23 -12.49 5.09 -25.15
N PRO A 24 -11.77 4.10 -25.70
CA PRO A 24 -12.07 2.68 -25.48
C PRO A 24 -12.16 2.33 -23.99
N ALA A 25 -13.09 1.44 -23.62
CA ALA A 25 -13.38 1.09 -22.22
C ALA A 25 -12.12 0.67 -21.43
N ILE A 26 -11.23 -0.11 -22.06
CA ILE A 26 -9.96 -0.54 -21.47
C ILE A 26 -9.04 0.63 -21.08
N VAL A 27 -9.07 1.74 -21.83
CA VAL A 27 -8.27 2.93 -21.52
C VAL A 27 -8.90 3.68 -20.36
N ARG A 28 -10.22 3.79 -20.33
CA ARG A 28 -10.96 4.44 -19.24
C ARG A 28 -10.83 3.69 -17.91
N GLU A 29 -10.79 2.37 -17.93
CA GLU A 29 -10.66 1.51 -16.75
C GLU A 29 -9.23 1.50 -16.16
N HIS A 30 -8.22 1.63 -17.01
CA HIS A 30 -6.81 1.60 -16.60
C HIS A 30 -6.14 2.98 -16.54
N ALA A 31 -6.86 4.06 -16.84
CA ALA A 31 -6.36 5.42 -16.67
C ALA A 31 -6.24 5.77 -15.18
N ASN A 32 -5.03 6.14 -14.75
CA ASN A 32 -4.80 6.74 -13.45
C ASN A 32 -4.98 8.26 -13.58
N MET A 33 -5.98 8.82 -12.92
CA MET A 33 -6.19 10.27 -12.84
C MET A 33 -5.28 10.83 -11.74
N TYR A 34 -4.25 11.58 -12.12
CA TYR A 34 -3.24 12.10 -11.18
C TYR A 34 -3.60 13.49 -10.62
N TYR A 35 -4.36 14.30 -11.36
CA TYR A 35 -4.96 15.54 -10.86
C TYR A 35 -6.02 16.03 -11.85
N ALA A 36 -7.28 16.06 -11.44
CA ALA A 36 -8.35 16.68 -12.21
C ALA A 36 -9.40 17.21 -11.25
N GLY A 37 -10.00 18.36 -11.57
CA GLY A 37 -11.24 18.77 -10.92
C GLY A 37 -12.33 17.71 -11.13
N ALA A 38 -13.38 17.75 -10.30
CA ALA A 38 -14.50 16.83 -10.47
C ALA A 38 -15.05 16.91 -11.91
N LEU A 39 -15.26 15.75 -12.54
CA LEU A 39 -15.83 15.67 -13.88
C LEU A 39 -17.27 16.15 -13.82
N ASP A 40 -17.65 17.18 -14.56
CA ASP A 40 -19.06 17.55 -14.71
C ASP A 40 -19.66 16.79 -15.89
N PHE A 41 -20.67 15.96 -15.62
CA PHE A 41 -21.40 15.19 -16.63
C PHE A 41 -22.64 15.93 -17.15
N GLY A 42 -22.90 17.15 -16.67
CA GLY A 42 -24.07 17.95 -17.03
C GLY A 42 -25.34 17.54 -16.26
N LYS A 43 -26.49 18.07 -16.70
CA LYS A 43 -27.77 17.82 -16.02
C LYS A 43 -28.22 16.36 -16.21
N PRO A 44 -28.59 15.66 -15.13
CA PRO A 44 -29.01 14.27 -15.22
C PRO A 44 -30.36 14.10 -15.89
N THR A 45 -30.60 12.91 -16.42
CA THR A 45 -31.88 12.48 -16.99
C THR A 45 -32.90 12.00 -15.95
N LEU A 46 -32.46 11.70 -14.72
CA LEU A 46 -33.29 11.16 -13.64
C LEU A 46 -33.30 12.09 -12.43
N ASP A 47 -34.49 12.40 -11.92
CA ASP A 47 -34.65 13.10 -10.65
C ASP A 47 -34.66 12.10 -9.49
N LEU A 48 -33.73 12.31 -8.54
CA LEU A 48 -33.60 11.50 -7.34
C LEU A 48 -34.45 12.01 -6.17
N SER A 49 -35.08 13.17 -6.27
CA SER A 49 -35.86 13.74 -5.16
C SER A 49 -37.04 12.85 -4.75
N ILE A 50 -37.30 12.80 -3.43
CA ILE A 50 -38.42 12.02 -2.87
C ILE A 50 -39.10 12.89 -1.81
N GLY A 51 -40.38 13.23 -2.04
CA GLY A 51 -41.13 14.10 -1.13
C GLY A 51 -40.49 15.49 -1.05
N THR A 52 -39.98 15.85 0.12
CA THR A 52 -39.23 17.11 0.35
C THR A 52 -37.71 16.90 0.42
N ALA A 53 -37.24 15.66 0.30
CA ALA A 53 -35.82 15.35 0.29
C ALA A 53 -35.19 15.71 -1.05
N SER A 54 -34.09 16.45 -0.98
CA SER A 54 -33.26 16.82 -2.13
C SER A 54 -32.58 15.60 -2.76
N GLN A 55 -32.09 15.76 -4.00
CA GLN A 55 -31.36 14.70 -4.71
C GLN A 55 -30.10 14.25 -3.96
N GLU A 56 -29.41 15.18 -3.28
CA GLU A 56 -28.21 14.91 -2.47
C GLU A 56 -28.55 14.07 -1.23
N GLU A 57 -29.65 14.39 -0.56
CA GLU A 57 -30.11 13.63 0.62
C GLU A 57 -30.53 12.21 0.25
N VAL A 58 -31.24 12.05 -0.88
CA VAL A 58 -31.60 10.73 -1.39
C VAL A 58 -30.35 9.96 -1.84
N ALA A 59 -29.41 10.62 -2.51
CA ALA A 59 -28.14 10.00 -2.92
C ALA A 59 -27.30 9.55 -1.73
N TRP A 60 -27.26 10.33 -0.65
CA TRP A 60 -26.62 9.92 0.60
C TRP A 60 -27.28 8.65 1.19
N ALA A 61 -28.61 8.58 1.22
CA ALA A 61 -29.31 7.39 1.70
C ALA A 61 -29.08 6.15 0.78
N LEU A 62 -28.99 6.35 -0.54
CA LEU A 62 -28.63 5.30 -1.49
C LEU A 62 -27.19 4.81 -1.28
N GLY A 63 -26.26 5.71 -0.98
CA GLY A 63 -24.88 5.37 -0.64
C GLY A 63 -24.78 4.58 0.66
N LEU A 64 -25.55 4.98 1.67
CA LEU A 64 -25.68 4.24 2.93
C LEU A 64 -26.22 2.82 2.69
N TRP A 65 -27.17 2.66 1.76
CA TRP A 65 -27.71 1.36 1.38
C TRP A 65 -26.69 0.51 0.59
N LEU A 66 -25.85 1.11 -0.25
CA LEU A 66 -24.76 0.40 -0.93
C LEU A 66 -23.73 -0.18 0.06
N GLY A 67 -23.46 0.51 1.16
CA GLY A 67 -22.50 0.06 2.18
C GLY A 67 -23.08 -0.88 3.24
N ALA A 68 -24.36 -0.74 3.58
CA ALA A 68 -24.99 -1.44 4.71
C ALA A 68 -26.34 -2.12 4.39
N GLY A 69 -26.81 -2.09 3.14
CA GLY A 69 -28.14 -2.56 2.75
C GLY A 69 -28.26 -4.07 2.66
N ARG A 70 -29.50 -4.57 2.78
CA ARG A 70 -29.87 -5.96 2.44
C ARG A 70 -30.63 -5.99 1.11
N SER A 71 -30.34 -6.97 0.27
CA SER A 71 -30.94 -7.12 -1.07
C SER A 71 -32.46 -7.36 -1.06
N SER A 72 -33.05 -7.71 0.08
CA SER A 72 -34.48 -8.07 0.20
C SER A 72 -35.41 -6.93 0.59
N ASP A 73 -34.88 -5.82 1.12
CA ASP A 73 -35.67 -4.81 1.82
C ASP A 73 -34.94 -3.46 1.97
N ALA A 74 -35.67 -2.40 2.30
CA ALA A 74 -35.11 -1.08 2.64
C ALA A 74 -34.51 -1.07 4.07
N CYS A 75 -33.70 -2.09 4.36
CA CYS A 75 -33.08 -2.34 5.66
C CYS A 75 -31.56 -2.17 5.58
N PHE A 76 -31.02 -1.50 6.59
CA PHE A 76 -29.61 -1.21 6.79
C PHE A 76 -29.10 -2.01 7.99
N VAL A 77 -27.90 -2.58 7.88
CA VAL A 77 -27.21 -3.28 8.96
C VAL A 77 -25.82 -2.69 9.10
N PHE A 78 -25.58 -2.04 10.23
CA PHE A 78 -24.26 -1.51 10.56
C PHE A 78 -23.94 -1.74 12.04
N ASP A 79 -22.65 -1.69 12.35
CA ASP A 79 -22.16 -1.86 13.72
C ASP A 79 -22.56 -0.63 14.56
N SER A 80 -22.88 -0.87 15.84
CA SER A 80 -23.76 -0.04 16.70
C SER A 80 -23.22 1.33 17.16
N GLN A 81 -22.50 2.08 16.35
CA GLN A 81 -21.81 3.30 16.79
C GLN A 81 -21.87 4.43 15.74
N SER A 82 -23.02 5.10 15.64
CA SER A 82 -23.05 6.56 15.40
C SER A 82 -24.46 7.15 15.47
N GLU A 83 -24.78 7.82 16.59
CA GLU A 83 -26.02 8.62 16.70
C GLU A 83 -26.14 9.70 15.61
N ALA A 84 -25.01 10.20 15.09
CA ALA A 84 -25.00 11.21 14.02
C ALA A 84 -25.56 10.68 12.69
N VAL A 85 -25.17 9.46 12.29
CA VAL A 85 -25.69 8.80 11.07
C VAL A 85 -27.18 8.50 11.23
N LEU A 86 -27.59 8.01 12.40
CA LEU A 86 -29.00 7.76 12.72
C LEU A 86 -29.84 9.05 12.74
N ALA A 87 -29.31 10.15 13.29
CA ALA A 87 -29.97 11.44 13.30
C ALA A 87 -30.18 11.97 11.88
N LYS A 88 -29.14 11.92 11.03
CA LYS A 88 -29.25 12.31 9.62
C LYS A 88 -30.21 11.41 8.86
N LEU A 89 -30.18 10.10 9.08
CA LEU A 89 -31.10 9.15 8.47
C LEU A 89 -32.56 9.41 8.88
N ARG A 90 -32.82 9.76 10.14
CA ARG A 90 -34.16 10.15 10.62
C ARG A 90 -34.66 11.43 9.95
N ASP A 91 -33.81 12.44 9.80
CA ASP A 91 -34.15 13.68 9.10
C ASP A 91 -34.46 13.45 7.62
N VAL A 92 -33.60 12.72 6.92
CA VAL A 92 -33.80 12.36 5.51
C VAL A 92 -35.05 11.50 5.32
N ALA A 93 -35.27 10.50 6.19
CA ALA A 93 -36.46 9.66 6.14
C ALA A 93 -37.75 10.47 6.37
N ALA A 94 -37.74 11.41 7.33
CA ALA A 94 -38.88 12.29 7.56
C ALA A 94 -39.22 13.13 6.32
N LYS A 95 -38.21 13.68 5.64
CA LYS A 95 -38.38 14.42 4.37
C LYS A 95 -38.94 13.56 3.23
N MET A 96 -38.67 12.25 3.25
CA MET A 96 -39.22 11.26 2.32
C MET A 96 -40.62 10.75 2.71
N ASN A 97 -41.19 11.22 3.85
CA ASN A 97 -42.39 10.68 4.48
C ASN A 97 -42.27 9.20 4.90
N LEU A 98 -41.11 8.82 5.43
CA LEU A 98 -40.80 7.48 5.91
C LEU A 98 -40.45 7.52 7.40
N ARG A 99 -40.76 6.43 8.12
CA ARG A 99 -40.35 6.23 9.52
C ARG A 99 -39.14 5.32 9.60
N VAL A 100 -38.27 5.62 10.55
CA VAL A 100 -37.11 4.80 10.91
C VAL A 100 -37.48 3.88 12.05
N SER A 101 -37.44 2.56 11.83
CA SER A 101 -37.54 1.55 12.88
C SER A 101 -36.16 0.97 13.19
N GLN A 102 -35.82 0.87 14.47
CA GLN A 102 -34.50 0.42 14.92
C GLN A 102 -34.64 -0.81 15.81
N GLN A 103 -33.86 -1.85 15.51
CA GLN A 103 -33.73 -3.05 16.34
C GLN A 103 -32.24 -3.34 16.56
N SER A 104 -31.83 -3.51 17.81
CA SER A 104 -30.44 -3.84 18.15
C SER A 104 -30.36 -5.25 18.72
N ALA A 105 -29.53 -6.10 18.11
CA ALA A 105 -29.30 -7.48 18.55
C ALA A 105 -27.83 -7.87 18.28
N ASN A 106 -27.19 -8.55 19.25
CA ASN A 106 -25.81 -9.06 19.13
C ASN A 106 -24.77 -8.02 18.67
N GLY A 107 -24.86 -6.78 19.17
CA GLY A 107 -23.90 -5.71 18.82
C GLY A 107 -24.11 -5.04 17.46
N LYS A 108 -25.06 -5.53 16.65
CA LYS A 108 -25.47 -4.95 15.36
C LYS A 108 -26.77 -4.17 15.49
N THR A 109 -26.86 -3.05 14.80
CA THR A 109 -28.09 -2.25 14.72
C THR A 109 -28.69 -2.42 13.33
N SER A 110 -29.90 -2.98 13.30
CA SER A 110 -30.72 -3.07 12.10
C SER A 110 -31.66 -1.89 12.07
N VAL A 111 -31.66 -1.16 10.96
CA VAL A 111 -32.53 0.00 10.74
C VAL A 111 -33.37 -0.25 9.51
N SER A 112 -34.69 -0.11 9.59
CA SER A 112 -35.58 -0.22 8.44
C SER A 112 -36.37 1.07 8.21
N LEU A 113 -36.57 1.39 6.94
CA LEU A 113 -37.45 2.47 6.51
C LEU A 113 -38.82 1.89 6.17
N ALA A 114 -39.88 2.44 6.76
CA ALA A 114 -41.26 1.99 6.55
C ALA A 114 -42.20 3.16 6.25
N SER A 115 -43.22 2.93 5.42
CA SER A 115 -44.31 3.88 5.18
C SER A 115 -45.40 3.77 6.26
N ASP A 116 -46.18 4.83 6.44
CA ASP A 116 -47.13 5.01 7.56
C ASP A 116 -48.33 4.04 7.61
N GLU A 117 -48.64 3.29 6.54
CA GLU A 117 -49.76 2.34 6.51
C GLU A 117 -49.28 0.91 6.23
N HIS A 118 -49.52 0.00 7.20
CA HIS A 118 -49.46 -1.47 7.12
C HIS A 118 -48.58 -2.07 6.00
N ASP A 119 -47.30 -2.33 6.31
CA ASP A 119 -46.39 -3.32 5.69
C ASP A 119 -46.77 -3.82 4.28
N ARG A 120 -46.87 -2.90 3.32
CA ARG A 120 -46.77 -3.23 1.90
C ARG A 120 -45.44 -2.69 1.40
N VAL A 121 -44.57 -3.61 0.98
CA VAL A 121 -43.26 -3.32 0.36
C VAL A 121 -43.43 -2.37 -0.85
N ASP A 122 -44.60 -2.38 -1.49
CA ASP A 122 -44.93 -1.59 -2.68
C ASP A 122 -45.22 -0.09 -2.43
N SER A 123 -45.36 0.37 -1.17
CA SER A 123 -45.64 1.79 -0.85
C SER A 123 -44.44 2.58 -0.32
N ASN A 124 -43.28 1.94 -0.15
CA ASN A 124 -42.08 2.63 0.31
C ASN A 124 -41.39 3.33 -0.86
N SER A 125 -41.46 4.67 -0.87
CA SER A 125 -40.87 5.53 -1.91
C SER A 125 -39.37 5.33 -2.11
N PHE A 126 -38.62 5.04 -1.05
CA PHE A 126 -37.19 4.72 -1.12
C PHE A 126 -36.95 3.33 -1.72
N PHE A 127 -37.77 2.34 -1.37
CA PHE A 127 -37.70 1.01 -1.98
C PHE A 127 -38.04 1.04 -3.48
N SER A 128 -39.07 1.81 -3.88
CA SER A 128 -39.39 2.03 -5.29
C SER A 128 -38.22 2.67 -6.04
N LYS A 129 -37.49 3.61 -5.40
CA LYS A 129 -36.29 4.23 -6.00
C LYS A 129 -35.13 3.23 -6.14
N LEU A 130 -34.91 2.36 -5.15
CA LEU A 130 -33.95 1.26 -5.26
C LEU A 130 -34.29 0.31 -6.42
N ALA A 131 -35.58 0.00 -6.61
CA ALA A 131 -36.06 -0.82 -7.72
C ALA A 131 -35.85 -0.12 -9.08
N GLU A 132 -36.19 1.17 -9.20
CA GLU A 132 -36.00 1.98 -10.41
C GLU A 132 -34.52 2.04 -10.83
N LEU A 133 -33.62 2.10 -9.84
CA LEU A 133 -32.17 2.11 -10.06
C LEU A 133 -31.56 0.71 -10.23
N ASN A 134 -32.37 -0.36 -10.22
CA ASN A 134 -31.94 -1.76 -10.25
C ASN A 134 -30.93 -2.14 -9.15
N MET A 135 -31.06 -1.52 -7.97
CA MET A 135 -30.14 -1.74 -6.86
C MET A 135 -30.48 -2.97 -6.01
N LEU A 136 -31.71 -3.51 -6.11
CA LEU A 136 -32.19 -4.66 -5.33
C LEU A 136 -31.48 -5.99 -5.63
N SER A 137 -30.76 -6.09 -6.75
CA SER A 137 -29.87 -7.20 -7.11
C SER A 137 -28.43 -6.67 -7.23
N PRO A 138 -27.60 -6.77 -6.18
CA PRO A 138 -26.38 -5.97 -6.06
C PRO A 138 -25.28 -6.45 -6.99
N ASN A 139 -25.08 -5.72 -8.09
CA ASN A 139 -23.95 -5.91 -9.02
C ASN A 139 -23.10 -4.64 -9.21
N GLY A 140 -23.31 -3.56 -8.45
CA GLY A 140 -22.47 -2.36 -8.56
C GLY A 140 -23.20 -1.04 -8.31
N VAL A 141 -22.53 0.07 -8.64
CA VAL A 141 -23.15 1.41 -8.62
C VAL A 141 -23.83 1.64 -9.98
N PRO A 142 -25.15 1.89 -10.02
CA PRO A 142 -25.87 2.16 -11.26
C PRO A 142 -25.21 3.24 -12.11
N THR A 143 -25.14 3.03 -13.42
CA THR A 143 -24.54 3.99 -14.38
C THR A 143 -25.15 5.39 -14.28
N LEU A 144 -26.45 5.48 -13.96
CA LEU A 144 -27.15 6.75 -13.76
C LEU A 144 -26.63 7.54 -12.55
N LEU A 145 -26.22 6.85 -11.48
CA LEU A 145 -25.59 7.48 -10.33
C LEU A 145 -24.11 7.80 -10.59
N ARG A 146 -23.41 6.92 -11.33
CA ARG A 146 -22.02 7.14 -11.75
C ARG A 146 -21.86 8.40 -12.62
N HIS A 147 -22.82 8.75 -13.46
CA HIS A 147 -22.70 9.93 -14.33
C HIS A 147 -23.55 11.11 -13.87
N HIS A 148 -23.90 11.18 -12.58
CA HIS A 148 -24.68 12.28 -12.03
C HIS A 148 -23.80 13.51 -11.74
N THR A 149 -24.44 14.61 -11.31
CA THR A 149 -23.78 15.82 -10.83
C THR A 149 -22.74 15.54 -9.73
N VAL A 150 -21.79 16.46 -9.56
CA VAL A 150 -20.71 16.36 -8.57
C VAL A 150 -21.25 16.22 -7.16
N GLU A 151 -22.30 16.98 -6.84
CA GLU A 151 -22.93 17.04 -5.51
C GLU A 151 -23.59 15.70 -5.16
N VAL A 152 -24.31 15.10 -6.11
CA VAL A 152 -24.98 13.81 -5.91
C VAL A 152 -23.97 12.66 -5.76
N ARG A 153 -22.89 12.66 -6.57
CA ARG A 153 -21.83 11.67 -6.41
C ARG A 153 -21.07 11.83 -5.10
N GLY A 154 -20.82 13.08 -4.69
CA GLY A 154 -20.22 13.38 -3.38
C GLY A 154 -21.11 12.90 -2.23
N ALA A 155 -22.42 13.14 -2.31
CA ALA A 155 -23.38 12.66 -1.32
C ALA A 155 -23.47 11.12 -1.28
N LEU A 156 -23.44 10.47 -2.46
CA LEU A 156 -23.40 9.01 -2.57
C LEU A 156 -22.16 8.43 -1.86
N VAL A 157 -20.97 8.98 -2.14
CA VAL A 157 -19.72 8.56 -1.47
C VAL A 157 -19.79 8.80 0.03
N ALA A 158 -20.32 9.95 0.46
CA ALA A 158 -20.49 10.26 1.87
C ALA A 158 -21.38 9.23 2.59
N GLY A 159 -22.46 8.76 1.93
CA GLY A 159 -23.31 7.69 2.45
C GLY A 159 -22.58 6.37 2.62
N VAL A 160 -21.74 5.99 1.65
CA VAL A 160 -20.91 4.77 1.72
C VAL A 160 -19.89 4.86 2.86
N VAL A 161 -19.24 6.02 3.01
CA VAL A 161 -18.31 6.28 4.11
C VAL A 161 -19.03 6.22 5.46
N ASP A 162 -20.22 6.79 5.58
CA ASP A 162 -21.01 6.73 6.82
C ASP A 162 -21.47 5.30 7.17
N ALA A 163 -21.61 4.42 6.16
CA ALA A 163 -21.97 3.01 6.37
C ALA A 163 -20.80 2.15 6.83
N CYS A 164 -19.65 2.24 6.14
CA CYS A 164 -18.55 1.28 6.31
C CYS A 164 -17.13 1.89 6.24
N GLY A 165 -17.01 3.21 6.16
CA GLY A 165 -15.72 3.90 6.08
C GLY A 165 -15.07 4.21 7.42
N SER A 166 -13.76 4.45 7.35
CA SER A 166 -12.94 5.03 8.42
C SER A 166 -12.18 6.25 7.89
N TYR A 167 -11.66 7.06 8.80
CA TYR A 167 -10.81 8.20 8.46
C TYR A 167 -9.56 8.19 9.33
N SER A 168 -8.40 8.04 8.71
CA SER A 168 -7.11 7.94 9.36
C SER A 168 -6.06 8.65 8.50
N ASN A 169 -5.01 9.19 9.12
CA ASN A 169 -3.85 9.76 8.40
C ASN A 169 -4.19 10.79 7.29
N GLY A 170 -5.30 11.53 7.43
CA GLY A 170 -5.74 12.53 6.45
C GLY A 170 -6.41 11.94 5.20
N GLN A 171 -6.82 10.67 5.24
CA GLN A 171 -7.46 9.97 4.13
C GLN A 171 -8.69 9.20 4.63
N PHE A 172 -9.67 9.03 3.76
CA PHE A 172 -10.78 8.10 4.00
C PHE A 172 -10.37 6.70 3.55
N GLU A 173 -10.71 5.68 4.33
CA GLU A 173 -10.53 4.29 3.95
C GLU A 173 -11.88 3.58 3.84
N LEU A 174 -12.04 2.79 2.78
CA LEU A 174 -13.17 1.88 2.57
C LEU A 174 -12.61 0.46 2.44
N GLY A 175 -13.04 -0.44 3.33
CA GLY A 175 -12.69 -1.86 3.28
C GLY A 175 -13.89 -2.70 2.86
N GLN A 176 -13.70 -3.59 1.88
CA GLN A 176 -14.73 -4.56 1.48
C GLN A 176 -14.11 -5.95 1.25
N SER A 177 -14.85 -7.00 1.62
CA SER A 177 -14.45 -8.36 1.29
C SER A 177 -14.55 -8.59 -0.22
N GLU A 178 -13.48 -9.09 -0.84
CA GLU A 178 -13.43 -9.34 -2.30
C GLU A 178 -14.47 -10.38 -2.74
N ALA A 179 -14.87 -11.28 -1.84
CA ALA A 179 -15.88 -12.30 -2.08
C ALA A 179 -17.33 -11.77 -2.07
N ALA A 180 -17.57 -10.58 -1.52
CA ALA A 180 -18.93 -10.06 -1.36
C ALA A 180 -19.46 -9.43 -2.66
N HIS A 181 -18.76 -8.43 -3.25
CA HIS A 181 -19.23 -7.72 -4.45
C HIS A 181 -18.07 -7.06 -5.25
N PRO A 182 -17.37 -7.78 -6.14
CA PRO A 182 -16.22 -7.23 -6.87
C PRO A 182 -16.56 -6.06 -7.81
N ALA A 183 -17.79 -6.02 -8.36
CA ALA A 183 -18.22 -4.97 -9.27
C ALA A 183 -18.55 -3.64 -8.55
N LEU A 184 -19.09 -3.70 -7.32
CA LEU A 184 -19.34 -2.52 -6.49
C LEU A 184 -18.06 -1.78 -6.16
N PHE A 185 -17.00 -2.51 -5.85
CA PHE A 185 -15.70 -1.94 -5.53
C PHE A 185 -15.10 -1.14 -6.71
N ASN A 186 -15.09 -1.74 -7.90
CA ASN A 186 -14.59 -1.07 -9.12
C ASN A 186 -15.43 0.16 -9.47
N ASP A 187 -16.74 0.08 -9.30
CA ASP A 187 -17.64 1.20 -9.53
C ASP A 187 -17.44 2.34 -8.53
N LEU A 188 -17.18 2.03 -7.26
CA LEU A 188 -16.86 3.04 -6.23
C LEU A 188 -15.54 3.73 -6.53
N VAL A 189 -14.50 2.99 -6.91
CA VAL A 189 -13.21 3.56 -7.34
C VAL A 189 -13.41 4.50 -8.53
N TRP A 190 -14.24 4.12 -9.49
CA TRP A 190 -14.59 4.98 -10.61
C TRP A 190 -15.28 6.26 -10.14
N VAL A 191 -16.26 6.16 -9.22
CA VAL A 191 -16.98 7.35 -8.70
C VAL A 191 -16.01 8.28 -7.96
N LEU A 192 -15.14 7.75 -7.11
CA LEU A 192 -14.14 8.53 -6.39
C LEU A 192 -13.20 9.27 -7.35
N ARG A 193 -12.63 8.57 -8.34
CA ARG A 193 -11.78 9.18 -9.37
C ARG A 193 -12.52 10.24 -10.18
N SER A 194 -13.80 10.01 -10.50
CA SER A 194 -14.63 10.97 -11.23
C SER A 194 -14.93 12.25 -10.44
N LEU A 195 -14.80 12.22 -9.10
CA LEU A 195 -14.86 13.40 -8.23
C LEU A 195 -13.52 14.15 -8.14
N GLY A 196 -12.47 13.66 -8.83
CA GLY A 196 -11.12 14.21 -8.74
C GLY A 196 -10.36 13.76 -7.49
N LEU A 197 -10.82 12.70 -6.81
CA LEU A 197 -10.15 12.14 -5.64
C LEU A 197 -9.02 11.21 -6.06
N VAL A 198 -7.87 11.35 -5.41
CA VAL A 198 -6.76 10.41 -5.52
C VAL A 198 -7.15 9.15 -4.74
N CYS A 199 -7.09 8.00 -5.40
CA CYS A 199 -7.48 6.71 -4.82
C CYS A 199 -6.30 5.74 -4.91
N GLN A 200 -5.89 5.19 -3.76
CA GLN A 200 -4.94 4.10 -3.64
C GLN A 200 -5.70 2.81 -3.35
N LEU A 201 -5.37 1.74 -4.09
CA LEU A 201 -5.98 0.43 -3.95
C LEU A 201 -4.98 -0.54 -3.34
N ASP A 202 -5.33 -1.13 -2.21
CA ASP A 202 -4.53 -2.15 -1.56
C ASP A 202 -5.32 -3.46 -1.47
N ARG A 203 -4.67 -4.58 -1.84
CA ARG A 203 -5.19 -5.92 -1.64
C ARG A 203 -4.56 -6.52 -0.40
N GLN A 204 -5.37 -6.82 0.60
CA GLN A 204 -4.91 -7.51 1.81
C GLN A 204 -5.48 -8.93 1.85
N SER A 205 -4.58 -9.90 1.85
CA SER A 205 -4.92 -11.31 2.11
C SER A 205 -4.63 -11.62 3.57
N SER A 206 -5.65 -12.06 4.30
CA SER A 206 -5.50 -12.56 5.67
C SER A 206 -5.91 -14.02 5.74
N VAL A 207 -5.12 -14.83 6.44
CA VAL A 207 -5.45 -16.23 6.72
C VAL A 207 -6.07 -16.32 8.11
N SER A 208 -7.35 -16.70 8.20
CA SER A 208 -7.98 -17.04 9.48
C SER A 208 -8.34 -18.52 9.50
N GLY A 209 -7.58 -19.33 10.23
CA GLY A 209 -7.75 -20.79 10.22
C GLY A 209 -7.35 -21.40 8.88
N SER A 210 -8.25 -22.18 8.24
CA SER A 210 -8.04 -22.80 6.92
C SER A 210 -8.61 -21.99 5.75
N ALA A 211 -9.23 -20.84 6.01
CA ALA A 211 -9.85 -19.99 5.00
C ALA A 211 -8.95 -18.79 4.67
N ASN A 212 -8.62 -18.65 3.39
CA ASN A 212 -7.93 -17.48 2.86
C ASN A 212 -8.98 -16.41 2.57
N GLN A 213 -8.95 -15.29 3.30
CA GLN A 213 -9.85 -14.16 3.06
C GLN A 213 -9.07 -13.04 2.39
N SER A 214 -9.51 -12.64 1.20
CA SER A 214 -9.01 -11.44 0.53
C SER A 214 -9.97 -10.28 0.75
N SER A 215 -9.40 -9.15 1.14
CA SER A 215 -10.09 -7.89 1.35
C SER A 215 -9.45 -6.84 0.45
N LEU A 216 -10.31 -6.01 -0.13
CA LEU A 216 -9.93 -4.88 -0.95
C LEU A 216 -10.11 -3.63 -0.11
N ARG A 217 -9.07 -2.80 -0.05
CA ARG A 217 -9.08 -1.51 0.63
C ARG A 217 -8.86 -0.39 -0.39
N VAL A 218 -9.67 0.66 -0.31
CA VAL A 218 -9.45 1.92 -1.04
C VAL A 218 -9.19 3.00 -0.02
N SER A 219 -8.03 3.62 -0.11
CA SER A 219 -7.71 4.85 0.59
C SER A 219 -7.85 6.01 -0.39
N PHE A 220 -8.55 7.07 -0.01
CA PHE A 220 -8.75 8.22 -0.90
C PHE A 220 -8.69 9.57 -0.20
N CYS A 221 -8.19 10.57 -0.92
CA CYS A 221 -8.06 11.95 -0.47
C CYS A 221 -8.10 12.95 -1.65
N GLY A 222 -8.39 14.22 -1.38
CA GLY A 222 -8.33 15.29 -2.37
C GLY A 222 -9.08 16.54 -1.93
N SER A 223 -9.02 17.61 -2.72
CA SER A 223 -9.60 18.92 -2.34
C SER A 223 -11.11 18.88 -2.07
N ILE A 224 -11.83 17.93 -2.66
CA ILE A 224 -13.28 17.74 -2.42
C ILE A 224 -13.56 16.81 -1.23
N SER A 225 -12.59 16.01 -0.75
CA SER A 225 -12.82 15.10 0.37
C SER A 225 -13.11 15.83 1.69
N GLU A 226 -12.54 17.03 1.87
CA GLU A 226 -12.82 17.89 3.02
C GLU A 226 -14.26 18.44 3.01
N ASN A 227 -14.90 18.50 1.84
CA ASN A 227 -16.25 19.03 1.65
C ASN A 227 -17.30 17.93 1.41
N LEU A 228 -16.94 16.65 1.57
CA LEU A 228 -17.92 15.56 1.47
C LEU A 228 -18.96 15.71 2.60
N PRO A 229 -20.27 15.60 2.29
CA PRO A 229 -21.34 15.80 3.28
C PRO A 229 -21.52 14.56 4.17
N VAL A 230 -20.44 14.06 4.78
CA VAL A 230 -20.47 12.94 5.74
C VAL A 230 -21.19 13.35 7.02
N ALA A 231 -21.95 12.43 7.61
CA ALA A 231 -22.65 12.67 8.86
C ALA A 231 -21.70 12.63 10.07
N MET A 232 -20.57 11.93 9.97
CA MET A 232 -19.59 11.77 11.04
C MET A 232 -18.37 12.69 10.90
N THR A 233 -17.98 13.35 11.99
CA THR A 233 -16.75 14.17 12.10
C THR A 233 -15.55 13.33 12.58
N HIS A 234 -15.26 12.20 11.93
CA HIS A 234 -14.15 11.27 12.20
C HIS A 234 -14.42 10.19 13.29
N LYS A 235 -14.50 8.95 12.85
CA LYS A 235 -14.51 7.74 13.69
C LYS A 235 -13.07 7.53 14.22
N PRO A 236 -12.78 7.66 15.53
CA PRO A 236 -11.56 7.05 16.05
C PRO A 236 -11.68 5.55 15.81
N ASP A 237 -10.56 4.92 15.43
CA ASP A 237 -10.46 3.49 15.17
C ASP A 237 -11.42 2.72 16.08
N ALA A 238 -12.36 1.98 15.48
CA ALA A 238 -13.02 0.94 16.24
C ALA A 238 -11.87 0.01 16.62
N ALA A 239 -11.43 0.09 17.88
CA ALA A 239 -10.36 -0.74 18.39
C ALA A 239 -10.67 -2.16 17.91
N LEU A 240 -9.83 -2.69 17.01
CA LEU A 240 -9.78 -4.11 16.74
C LEU A 240 -9.83 -4.74 18.12
N ALA A 241 -10.86 -5.54 18.41
CA ALA A 241 -10.92 -6.26 19.66
C ALA A 241 -9.66 -7.13 19.69
N HIS A 242 -8.64 -6.67 20.42
CA HIS A 242 -7.37 -7.34 20.54
C HIS A 242 -7.65 -8.61 21.35
N SER A 243 -7.87 -9.73 20.65
CA SER A 243 -7.73 -11.04 21.27
C SER A 243 -6.26 -11.20 21.61
N GLY A 244 -5.92 -10.89 22.86
CA GLY A 244 -4.67 -11.18 23.56
C GLY A 244 -3.44 -11.41 22.67
N SER A 245 -2.75 -10.34 22.29
CA SER A 245 -1.36 -10.41 21.90
C SER A 245 -0.55 -9.56 22.88
N THR A 246 0.34 -10.23 23.61
CA THR A 246 1.28 -9.67 24.56
C THR A 246 2.26 -8.74 23.83
N SER A 247 1.95 -7.44 23.79
CA SER A 247 2.93 -6.41 23.48
C SER A 247 2.99 -5.45 24.67
N VAL A 248 4.12 -5.48 25.37
CA VAL A 248 4.42 -4.58 26.47
C VAL A 248 4.82 -3.23 25.86
N PRO A 249 4.24 -2.10 26.25
CA PRO A 249 4.72 -0.80 25.80
C PRO A 249 6.08 -0.53 26.47
N PHE A 250 7.12 -0.25 25.69
CA PHE A 250 8.37 0.27 26.24
C PHE A 250 8.34 1.81 26.23
N THR A 251 8.97 2.39 27.26
CA THR A 251 9.12 3.84 27.41
C THR A 251 10.58 4.18 27.11
N ILE A 252 10.82 5.15 26.23
CA ILE A 252 12.17 5.63 25.92
C ILE A 252 12.50 6.75 26.91
N GLU A 253 13.50 6.51 27.77
CA GLU A 253 14.13 7.57 28.55
C GLU A 253 15.39 8.08 27.83
N PRO A 254 15.61 9.40 27.74
CA PRO A 254 16.78 9.96 27.08
C PRO A 254 18.03 9.75 27.95
N LEU A 255 18.85 8.76 27.62
CA LEU A 255 20.19 8.62 28.14
C LEU A 255 21.12 9.57 27.37
N GLY A 256 21.66 10.56 28.07
CA GLY A 256 22.51 11.61 27.51
C GLY A 256 23.70 11.09 26.69
N ALA A 257 24.27 11.98 25.86
CA ALA A 257 25.26 11.68 24.84
C ALA A 257 26.38 10.75 25.33
N ARG A 258 26.47 9.57 24.71
CA ARG A 258 27.64 8.68 24.75
C ARG A 258 28.07 8.36 23.33
N GLU A 259 29.35 8.05 23.19
CA GLU A 259 29.97 7.67 21.92
C GLU A 259 29.38 6.33 21.44
N PHE A 260 28.75 6.39 20.26
CA PHE A 260 28.28 5.28 19.41
C PHE A 260 26.97 4.58 19.81
N CYS A 261 26.00 4.63 18.88
CA CYS A 261 24.82 3.77 18.82
C CYS A 261 24.53 3.50 17.33
N GLY A 262 24.47 2.24 16.90
CA GLY A 262 23.83 1.87 15.64
C GLY A 262 22.34 1.62 15.91
N PHE A 263 21.46 2.12 15.06
CA PHE A 263 20.02 1.87 15.13
C PHE A 263 19.49 1.40 13.78
N GLU A 264 18.56 0.44 13.83
CA GLU A 264 17.78 -0.03 12.69
C GLU A 264 16.85 1.11 12.26
N VAL A 265 16.98 1.54 11.01
CA VAL A 265 16.29 2.75 10.51
C VAL A 265 14.85 2.43 10.10
N ASP A 266 14.56 1.20 9.67
CA ASP A 266 13.22 0.71 9.36
C ASP A 266 13.20 -0.83 9.32
N ALA A 267 12.01 -1.43 9.40
CA ALA A 267 11.74 -2.87 9.34
C ALA A 267 12.20 -3.59 8.05
N ASP A 268 12.89 -2.87 7.15
CA ASP A 268 13.40 -3.32 5.85
C ASP A 268 14.89 -3.70 5.88
N GLY A 269 15.49 -3.85 7.08
CA GLY A 269 16.81 -4.47 7.22
C GLY A 269 18.00 -3.63 6.76
N ARG A 270 17.92 -2.30 6.86
CA ARG A 270 19.05 -1.38 6.58
C ARG A 270 19.87 -1.11 7.83
N MET A 271 21.17 -1.36 7.73
CA MET A 271 22.13 -1.09 8.81
C MET A 271 23.14 -0.04 8.36
N LEU A 272 23.35 0.98 9.19
CA LEU A 272 24.44 1.95 9.03
C LEU A 272 25.65 1.45 9.82
N LEU A 273 26.71 1.04 9.13
CA LEU A 273 27.99 0.70 9.76
C LEU A 273 28.92 1.92 9.81
N ALA A 274 29.96 1.83 10.64
CA ALA A 274 30.74 2.95 11.19
C ALA A 274 31.43 3.90 10.19
N ASP A 275 31.34 3.65 8.88
CA ASP A 275 31.87 4.52 7.81
C ASP A 275 30.85 4.76 6.69
N PHE A 276 29.68 5.33 7.00
CA PHE A 276 28.63 5.68 5.99
C PHE A 276 28.27 4.56 5.00
N VAL A 277 28.52 3.30 5.35
CA VAL A 277 28.13 2.13 4.55
C VAL A 277 26.67 1.82 4.88
N VAL A 278 25.82 1.88 3.85
CA VAL A 278 24.42 1.46 3.93
C VAL A 278 24.33 0.04 3.40
N ALA A 279 24.04 -0.92 4.27
CA ALA A 279 23.80 -2.30 3.87
C ALA A 279 22.33 -2.50 3.48
N HIS A 280 22.07 -3.15 2.34
CA HIS A 280 20.73 -3.51 1.89
C HIS A 280 20.61 -5.03 1.77
N ASN A 281 19.75 -5.63 2.59
CA ASN A 281 19.52 -7.07 2.58
C ASN A 281 18.64 -7.45 1.38
N CYS A 282 19.18 -8.23 0.46
CA CYS A 282 18.45 -8.71 -0.71
C CYS A 282 17.84 -10.09 -0.42
N PRO A 283 16.51 -10.23 -0.36
CA PRO A 283 15.85 -11.51 -0.12
C PRO A 283 16.07 -12.46 -1.32
N GLY A 284 16.49 -13.70 -1.03
CA GLY A 284 16.86 -14.70 -2.06
C GLY A 284 15.71 -15.56 -2.61
N HIS A 285 14.47 -15.31 -2.20
CA HIS A 285 13.32 -16.03 -2.76
C HIS A 285 12.87 -15.35 -4.07
N ALA A 286 12.59 -16.15 -5.11
CA ALA A 286 12.33 -15.68 -6.48
C ALA A 286 11.23 -14.60 -6.58
N ASP A 287 10.25 -14.64 -5.68
CA ASP A 287 9.15 -13.68 -5.63
C ASP A 287 9.58 -12.25 -5.23
N TYR A 288 10.76 -12.08 -4.60
CA TYR A 288 11.26 -10.79 -4.10
C TYR A 288 12.44 -10.23 -4.92
N ILE A 289 12.70 -10.78 -6.10
CA ILE A 289 13.70 -10.26 -7.05
C ILE A 289 13.49 -8.77 -7.34
N LYS A 290 12.22 -8.30 -7.36
CA LYS A 290 11.88 -6.88 -7.57
C LYS A 290 12.51 -5.96 -6.52
N ASN A 291 12.53 -6.37 -5.25
CA ASN A 291 13.11 -5.60 -4.15
C ASN A 291 14.65 -5.63 -4.18
N MET A 292 15.23 -6.71 -4.72
CA MET A 292 16.66 -6.77 -4.95
C MET A 292 17.10 -5.86 -6.09
N ILE A 293 16.34 -5.77 -7.19
CA ILE A 293 16.66 -4.87 -8.31
C ILE A 293 16.68 -3.41 -7.86
N THR A 294 15.72 -2.99 -7.04
CA THR A 294 15.67 -1.61 -6.51
C THR A 294 16.83 -1.31 -5.56
N GLY A 295 17.20 -2.26 -4.70
CA GLY A 295 18.33 -2.12 -3.77
C GLY A 295 19.69 -2.16 -4.48
N ALA A 296 19.89 -3.10 -5.41
CA ALA A 296 21.13 -3.26 -6.16
C ALA A 296 21.45 -2.05 -7.04
N ALA A 297 20.44 -1.32 -7.53
CA ALA A 297 20.62 -0.13 -8.37
C ALA A 297 21.38 1.00 -7.66
N GLN A 298 21.39 0.95 -6.34
CA GLN A 298 22.04 1.93 -5.49
C GLN A 298 23.27 1.35 -4.79
N MET A 299 23.79 0.18 -5.19
CA MET A 299 24.96 -0.43 -4.57
C MET A 299 26.25 -0.04 -5.30
N ASP A 300 27.22 0.51 -4.56
CA ASP A 300 28.57 0.75 -5.08
C ASP A 300 29.42 -0.53 -5.09
N GLY A 301 29.06 -1.50 -4.25
CA GLY A 301 29.62 -2.84 -4.20
C GLY A 301 28.71 -3.78 -3.41
N ALA A 302 28.96 -5.09 -3.50
CA ALA A 302 28.11 -6.10 -2.89
C ALA A 302 28.89 -7.16 -2.12
N ILE A 303 28.31 -7.69 -1.05
CA ILE A 303 28.80 -8.90 -0.37
C ILE A 303 27.94 -10.07 -0.82
N ILE A 304 28.55 -11.08 -1.41
CA ILE A 304 27.87 -12.30 -1.83
C ILE A 304 28.13 -13.39 -0.81
N VAL A 305 27.08 -13.81 -0.12
CA VAL A 305 27.17 -14.84 0.91
C VAL A 305 26.81 -16.20 0.30
N VAL A 306 27.71 -17.16 0.48
CA VAL A 306 27.56 -18.53 -0.02
C VAL A 306 27.74 -19.51 1.13
N SER A 307 27.04 -20.63 1.11
CA SER A 307 27.15 -21.67 2.14
C SER A 307 28.35 -22.55 1.84
N ALA A 308 29.24 -22.74 2.82
CA ALA A 308 30.36 -23.67 2.72
C ALA A 308 29.88 -25.10 2.45
N THR A 309 28.74 -25.50 3.01
CA THR A 309 28.21 -26.87 2.90
C THR A 309 27.53 -27.15 1.57
N ASP A 310 26.90 -26.13 0.99
CA ASP A 310 26.00 -26.29 -0.16
C ASP A 310 26.62 -25.76 -1.46
N GLY A 311 27.70 -24.99 -1.38
CA GLY A 311 28.36 -24.37 -2.51
C GLY A 311 27.46 -23.36 -3.23
N GLN A 312 27.67 -23.20 -4.53
CA GLN A 312 26.86 -22.27 -5.34
C GLN A 312 25.47 -22.82 -5.67
N MET A 313 24.43 -22.15 -5.16
CA MET A 313 23.04 -22.47 -5.47
C MET A 313 22.55 -21.70 -6.71
N PRO A 314 21.48 -22.16 -7.39
CA PRO A 314 20.90 -21.43 -8.54
C PRO A 314 20.58 -19.96 -8.23
N GLN A 315 20.13 -19.67 -7.01
CA GLN A 315 19.84 -18.31 -6.54
C GLN A 315 21.10 -17.41 -6.51
N THR A 316 22.27 -17.96 -6.17
CA THR A 316 23.55 -17.23 -6.19
C THR A 316 23.88 -16.78 -7.61
N ARG A 317 23.59 -17.62 -8.61
CA ARG A 317 23.79 -17.30 -10.03
C ARG A 317 22.86 -16.18 -10.50
N GLU A 318 21.59 -16.24 -10.13
CA GLU A 318 20.61 -15.20 -10.43
C GLU A 318 21.00 -13.86 -9.79
N HIS A 319 21.48 -13.88 -8.54
CA HIS A 319 21.95 -12.67 -7.86
C HIS A 319 23.19 -12.05 -8.51
N LEU A 320 24.15 -12.87 -8.94
CA LEU A 320 25.34 -12.40 -9.69
C LEU A 320 24.96 -11.76 -11.03
N LEU A 321 24.05 -12.41 -11.77
CA LEU A 321 23.55 -11.88 -13.04
C LEU A 321 22.88 -10.53 -12.86
N LEU A 322 22.02 -10.40 -11.84
CA LEU A 322 21.31 -9.15 -11.55
C LEU A 322 22.27 -8.05 -11.06
N ALA A 323 23.20 -8.36 -10.16
CA ALA A 323 24.22 -7.42 -9.72
C ALA A 323 25.01 -6.86 -10.93
N LYS A 324 25.36 -7.73 -11.89
CA LYS A 324 26.04 -7.30 -13.12
C LYS A 324 25.18 -6.40 -14.00
N GLN A 325 23.92 -6.76 -14.22
CA GLN A 325 22.99 -5.97 -15.05
C GLN A 325 22.71 -4.59 -14.46
N VAL A 326 22.71 -4.51 -13.14
CA VAL A 326 22.45 -3.29 -12.39
C VAL A 326 23.70 -2.41 -12.28
N GLY A 327 24.87 -2.95 -12.62
CA GLY A 327 26.11 -2.19 -12.77
C GLY A 327 27.04 -2.25 -11.56
N VAL A 328 26.82 -3.19 -10.62
CA VAL A 328 27.77 -3.46 -9.54
C VAL A 328 29.07 -3.96 -10.17
N GLN A 329 30.19 -3.29 -9.87
CA GLN A 329 31.50 -3.63 -10.45
C GLN A 329 32.35 -4.46 -9.51
N ASN A 330 32.32 -4.13 -8.22
CA ASN A 330 33.15 -4.75 -7.20
C ASN A 330 32.28 -5.52 -6.22
N LEU A 331 32.69 -6.74 -5.92
CA LEU A 331 32.03 -7.58 -4.93
C LEU A 331 33.06 -8.28 -4.05
N VAL A 332 32.63 -8.71 -2.88
CA VAL A 332 33.41 -9.53 -1.95
C VAL A 332 32.61 -10.80 -1.65
N VAL A 333 33.25 -11.95 -1.71
CA VAL A 333 32.58 -13.23 -1.44
C VAL A 333 32.81 -13.63 0.01
N PHE A 334 31.73 -14.00 0.70
CA PHE A 334 31.79 -14.56 2.04
C PHE A 334 31.28 -16.01 2.04
N ILE A 335 32.18 -16.95 2.28
CA ILE A 335 31.86 -18.38 2.45
C ILE A 335 31.48 -18.59 3.91
N ASN A 336 30.17 -18.65 4.17
CA ASN A 336 29.57 -18.76 5.49
C ASN A 336 29.39 -20.23 5.92
N LYS A 337 29.19 -20.47 7.22
CA LYS A 337 29.09 -21.82 7.85
C LYS A 337 30.39 -22.62 7.80
N ALA A 338 31.55 -21.96 7.82
CA ALA A 338 32.84 -22.65 7.92
C ALA A 338 32.99 -23.49 9.22
N ASP A 339 32.16 -23.25 10.24
CA ASP A 339 32.11 -24.06 11.45
C ASP A 339 31.46 -25.44 11.27
N ALA A 340 30.70 -25.63 10.19
CA ALA A 340 30.06 -26.90 9.86
C ALA A 340 30.93 -27.82 8.97
N ILE A 341 32.13 -27.35 8.59
CA ILE A 341 33.07 -28.08 7.75
C ILE A 341 34.38 -28.29 8.52
N ASP A 342 34.74 -29.56 8.71
CA ASP A 342 35.99 -29.94 9.35
C ASP A 342 37.15 -30.13 8.35
N ASP A 343 36.85 -30.23 7.05
CA ASP A 343 37.81 -30.49 5.98
C ASP A 343 38.16 -29.21 5.18
N PRO A 344 39.41 -28.71 5.25
CA PRO A 344 39.86 -27.56 4.48
C PRO A 344 39.72 -27.73 2.96
N GLU A 345 39.80 -28.95 2.42
CA GLU A 345 39.70 -29.21 0.98
C GLU A 345 38.33 -28.81 0.42
N MET A 346 37.27 -28.92 1.22
CA MET A 346 35.91 -28.52 0.83
C MET A 346 35.79 -26.99 0.69
N LEU A 347 36.46 -26.22 1.55
CA LEU A 347 36.46 -24.76 1.46
C LEU A 347 37.20 -24.27 0.21
N GLU A 348 38.32 -24.92 -0.12
CA GLU A 348 39.07 -24.65 -1.35
C GLU A 348 38.24 -24.97 -2.60
N LEU A 349 37.47 -26.06 -2.58
CA LEU A 349 36.57 -26.41 -3.68
C LEU A 349 35.50 -25.34 -3.91
N VAL A 350 34.85 -24.86 -2.83
CA VAL A 350 33.83 -23.80 -2.93
C VAL A 350 34.45 -22.48 -3.40
N ASP A 351 35.66 -22.14 -2.97
CA ASP A 351 36.39 -20.97 -3.49
C ASP A 351 36.61 -21.09 -5.01
N MET A 352 37.08 -22.24 -5.49
CA MET A 352 37.28 -22.49 -6.92
C MET A 352 35.97 -22.37 -7.72
N GLU A 353 34.89 -23.01 -7.26
CA GLU A 353 33.58 -22.91 -7.91
C GLU A 353 33.07 -21.46 -7.98
N MET A 354 33.28 -20.69 -6.92
CA MET A 354 32.90 -19.27 -6.89
C MET A 354 33.74 -18.45 -7.86
N ARG A 355 35.04 -18.70 -7.96
CA ARG A 355 35.90 -18.01 -8.94
C ARG A 355 35.50 -18.31 -10.37
N GLU A 356 35.18 -19.57 -10.69
CA GLU A 356 34.65 -19.93 -12.01
C GLU A 356 33.34 -19.21 -12.31
N LEU A 357 32.44 -19.14 -11.32
CA LEU A 357 31.16 -18.44 -11.46
C LEU A 357 31.32 -16.93 -11.67
N LEU A 358 32.25 -16.30 -10.95
CA LEU A 358 32.58 -14.89 -11.13
C LEU A 358 33.10 -14.62 -12.53
N ALA A 359 33.96 -15.50 -13.06
CA ALA A 359 34.47 -15.39 -14.42
C ALA A 359 33.34 -15.53 -15.46
N GLU A 360 32.41 -16.47 -15.26
CA GLU A 360 31.24 -16.68 -16.15
C GLU A 360 30.39 -15.41 -16.28
N TYR A 361 30.13 -14.70 -15.18
CA TYR A 361 29.33 -13.46 -15.17
C TYR A 361 30.16 -12.19 -15.42
N GLY A 362 31.45 -12.32 -15.72
CA GLY A 362 32.33 -11.21 -16.10
C GLY A 362 32.75 -10.31 -14.94
N PHE A 363 32.92 -10.88 -13.75
CA PHE A 363 33.59 -10.25 -12.60
C PHE A 363 35.08 -10.68 -12.55
N ASP A 364 35.89 -9.95 -11.78
CA ASP A 364 37.31 -10.25 -11.63
C ASP A 364 37.51 -11.48 -10.72
N SER A 365 37.54 -12.68 -11.30
CA SER A 365 37.66 -13.93 -10.55
C SER A 365 39.03 -14.14 -9.89
N GLU A 366 40.08 -13.46 -10.37
CA GLU A 366 41.44 -13.63 -9.85
C GLU A 366 41.65 -12.76 -8.61
N ASN A 367 41.25 -11.49 -8.67
CA ASN A 367 41.55 -10.52 -7.61
C ASN A 367 40.40 -10.31 -6.61
N THR A 368 39.18 -10.77 -6.91
CA THR A 368 38.04 -10.63 -5.97
C THR A 368 38.39 -11.29 -4.62
N PRO A 369 38.25 -10.54 -3.50
CA PRO A 369 38.48 -11.11 -2.18
C PRO A 369 37.43 -12.15 -1.82
N VAL A 370 37.90 -13.27 -1.28
CA VAL A 370 37.07 -14.36 -0.75
C VAL A 370 37.46 -14.59 0.71
N VAL A 371 36.48 -14.49 1.61
CA VAL A 371 36.68 -14.66 3.05
C VAL A 371 35.79 -15.79 3.55
N SER A 372 36.39 -16.76 4.25
CA SER A 372 35.66 -17.88 4.85
C SER A 372 35.45 -17.66 6.34
N GLY A 373 34.25 -17.99 6.84
CA GLY A 373 33.90 -17.78 8.23
C GLY A 373 32.52 -18.32 8.61
N SER A 374 32.07 -17.98 9.82
CA SER A 374 30.77 -18.33 10.34
C SER A 374 30.12 -17.14 11.04
N ALA A 375 29.06 -16.62 10.41
CA ALA A 375 28.24 -15.57 11.00
C ALA A 375 27.54 -16.04 12.28
N LEU A 376 27.21 -17.33 12.40
CA LEU A 376 26.61 -17.91 13.60
C LEU A 376 27.60 -17.90 14.78
N CYS A 377 28.85 -18.34 14.54
CA CYS A 377 29.90 -18.26 15.53
C CYS A 377 30.17 -16.83 15.99
N ALA A 378 30.15 -15.86 15.07
CA ALA A 378 30.27 -14.44 15.40
C ALA A 378 29.11 -13.96 16.29
N LEU A 379 27.87 -14.32 15.96
CA LEU A 379 26.67 -13.92 16.71
C LEU A 379 26.65 -14.51 18.13
N GLU A 380 27.03 -15.77 18.28
CA GLU A 380 27.02 -16.48 19.55
C GLU A 380 28.31 -16.32 20.36
N ASN A 381 29.26 -15.52 19.85
CA ASN A 381 30.60 -15.37 20.42
C ASN A 381 31.32 -16.71 20.66
N ARG A 382 31.15 -17.66 19.73
CA ARG A 382 31.82 -18.96 19.72
C ARG A 382 32.96 -18.93 18.70
N ASN A 383 34.07 -19.61 19.00
CA ASN A 383 35.24 -19.75 18.13
C ASN A 383 35.65 -18.45 17.38
N PRO A 384 36.34 -17.52 18.06
CA PRO A 384 36.61 -16.18 17.53
C PRO A 384 37.29 -16.14 16.16
N GLU A 385 38.14 -17.11 15.84
CA GLU A 385 38.91 -17.14 14.58
C GLU A 385 38.00 -17.28 13.36
N VAL A 386 37.03 -18.20 13.41
CA VAL A 386 36.04 -18.40 12.35
C VAL A 386 34.82 -17.50 12.53
N GLY A 387 34.57 -16.99 13.73
CA GLY A 387 33.49 -16.06 14.07
C GLY A 387 33.88 -14.59 13.89
N VAL A 388 34.08 -13.87 15.00
CA VAL A 388 34.26 -12.41 15.01
C VAL A 388 35.45 -11.94 14.15
N GLU A 389 36.57 -12.66 14.15
CA GLU A 389 37.76 -12.28 13.39
C GLU A 389 37.57 -12.48 11.88
N SER A 390 36.78 -13.47 11.44
CA SER A 390 36.45 -13.62 10.03
C SER A 390 35.57 -12.47 9.52
N ILE A 391 34.63 -11.99 10.34
CA ILE A 391 33.81 -10.82 10.02
C ILE A 391 34.66 -9.56 9.95
N LYS A 392 35.64 -9.38 10.85
CA LYS A 392 36.59 -8.26 10.75
C LYS A 392 37.43 -8.32 9.48
N LYS A 393 37.89 -9.51 9.08
CA LYS A 393 38.60 -9.72 7.80
C LYS A 393 37.71 -9.42 6.60
N LEU A 394 36.44 -9.83 6.65
CA LEU A 394 35.45 -9.51 5.62
C LEU A 394 35.28 -8.00 5.47
N MET A 395 35.11 -7.27 6.57
CA MET A 395 34.97 -5.82 6.55
C MET A 395 36.25 -5.13 6.05
N ALA A 396 37.43 -5.60 6.48
CA ALA A 396 38.70 -5.07 5.97
C ALA A 396 38.84 -5.28 4.45
N ALA A 397 38.42 -6.45 3.93
CA ALA A 397 38.42 -6.72 2.49
C ALA A 397 37.42 -5.83 1.74
N VAL A 398 36.25 -5.55 2.32
CA VAL A 398 35.28 -4.59 1.79
C VAL A 398 35.89 -3.19 1.69
N ASP A 399 36.53 -2.71 2.76
CA ASP A 399 37.14 -1.38 2.81
C ASP A 399 38.30 -1.21 1.81
N GLU A 400 39.07 -2.27 1.57
CA GLU A 400 40.21 -2.25 0.64
C GLU A 400 39.77 -2.41 -0.82
N TRP A 401 38.81 -3.29 -1.10
CA TRP A 401 38.44 -3.69 -2.46
C TRP A 401 37.34 -2.84 -3.07
N ILE A 402 36.37 -2.38 -2.29
CA ILE A 402 35.24 -1.61 -2.81
C ILE A 402 35.65 -0.12 -2.79
N PRO A 403 35.90 0.49 -3.97
CA PRO A 403 36.37 1.86 -4.02
C PRO A 403 35.28 2.80 -3.52
N THR A 404 35.68 3.82 -2.76
CA THR A 404 34.75 4.89 -2.39
C THR A 404 34.24 5.57 -3.66
N PRO A 405 32.91 5.62 -3.90
CA PRO A 405 32.36 6.20 -5.12
C PRO A 405 32.67 7.70 -5.17
N LYS A 406 33.08 8.18 -6.35
CA LYS A 406 33.30 9.61 -6.57
C LYS A 406 31.94 10.32 -6.62
N ARG A 407 31.66 11.17 -5.63
CA ARG A 407 30.42 11.94 -5.54
C ARG A 407 30.47 13.17 -6.46
N ASP A 408 29.53 13.28 -7.38
CA ASP A 408 29.41 14.41 -8.31
C ASP A 408 28.68 15.60 -7.66
N LEU A 409 29.39 16.30 -6.81
CA LEU A 409 28.85 17.38 -5.96
C LEU A 409 28.51 18.67 -6.73
N ASP A 410 29.11 18.89 -7.90
CA ASP A 410 28.95 20.12 -8.70
C ASP A 410 27.83 20.03 -9.74
N LYS A 411 27.23 18.85 -9.92
CA LYS A 411 26.10 18.66 -10.84
C LYS A 411 24.77 19.10 -10.20
N PRO A 412 23.72 19.36 -11.00
CA PRO A 412 22.38 19.63 -10.46
C PRO A 412 21.90 18.48 -9.57
N PHE A 413 21.25 18.84 -8.45
CA PHE A 413 20.73 17.89 -7.47
C PHE A 413 19.82 16.85 -8.12
N LEU A 414 20.08 15.58 -7.82
CA LEU A 414 19.23 14.46 -8.21
C LEU A 414 19.23 13.45 -7.06
N MET A 415 18.05 13.14 -6.57
CA MET A 415 17.81 12.10 -5.59
C MET A 415 16.53 11.38 -6.03
N PRO A 416 16.64 10.15 -6.57
CA PRO A 416 15.48 9.30 -6.78
C PRO A 416 14.77 9.08 -5.44
N VAL A 417 13.46 9.32 -5.40
CA VAL A 417 12.65 9.05 -4.22
C VAL A 417 12.39 7.56 -4.16
N GLU A 418 12.79 6.97 -3.04
CA GLU A 418 12.62 5.55 -2.77
C GLU A 418 11.35 5.29 -1.99
N ASP A 419 11.15 6.03 -0.91
CA ASP A 419 9.95 5.93 -0.08
C ASP A 419 9.48 7.29 0.42
N ILE A 420 8.21 7.37 0.79
CA ILE A 420 7.53 8.58 1.20
C ILE A 420 6.75 8.31 2.48
N PHE A 421 7.20 8.95 3.55
CA PHE A 421 6.56 8.90 4.86
C PHE A 421 5.83 10.21 5.15
N SER A 422 4.72 10.14 5.88
CA SER A 422 4.10 11.32 6.47
C SER A 422 4.34 11.31 7.97
N ILE A 423 5.17 12.22 8.46
CA ILE A 423 5.52 12.30 9.89
C ILE A 423 4.83 13.52 10.50
N ALA A 424 3.94 13.27 11.47
CA ALA A 424 3.21 14.33 12.18
C ALA A 424 4.16 15.38 12.77
N GLY A 425 3.91 16.66 12.48
CA GLY A 425 4.75 17.79 12.91
C GLY A 425 6.03 18.01 12.09
N ARG A 426 6.39 17.10 11.16
CA ARG A 426 7.52 17.26 10.22
C ARG A 426 7.07 17.36 8.75
N GLY A 427 5.84 16.95 8.44
CA GLY A 427 5.29 16.94 7.09
C GLY A 427 5.67 15.69 6.31
N THR A 428 5.62 15.77 4.99
CA THR A 428 6.05 14.69 4.08
C THR A 428 7.57 14.56 4.12
N VAL A 429 8.05 13.37 4.47
CA VAL A 429 9.46 13.00 4.50
C VAL A 429 9.71 12.02 3.36
N VAL A 430 10.59 12.39 2.44
CA VAL A 430 11.02 11.50 1.36
C VAL A 430 12.38 10.92 1.69
N THR A 431 12.56 9.64 1.42
CA THR A 431 13.85 8.94 1.56
C THR A 431 14.38 8.58 0.17
N GLY A 432 15.70 8.45 0.06
CA GLY A 432 16.37 8.09 -1.18
C GLY A 432 17.86 8.38 -1.15
N ARG A 433 18.62 7.75 -2.04
CA ARG A 433 20.05 8.02 -2.23
C ARG A 433 20.25 9.26 -3.09
N VAL A 434 21.08 10.20 -2.63
CA VAL A 434 21.51 11.34 -3.45
C VAL A 434 22.53 10.86 -4.47
N GLU A 435 22.11 10.82 -5.74
CA GLU A 435 22.96 10.40 -6.86
C GLU A 435 23.97 11.48 -7.24
N ARG A 436 23.57 12.75 -7.21
CA ARG A 436 24.44 13.89 -7.55
C ARG A 436 23.94 15.21 -6.96
N GLY A 437 24.84 16.18 -6.89
CA GLY A 437 24.59 17.53 -6.39
C GLY A 437 24.53 17.63 -4.87
N LYS A 438 24.03 18.75 -4.37
CA LYS A 438 23.92 19.06 -2.93
C LYS A 438 22.53 19.55 -2.61
N ILE A 439 22.06 19.23 -1.40
CA ILE A 439 20.88 19.83 -0.78
C ILE A 439 21.31 20.46 0.55
N ALA A 440 20.79 21.65 0.83
CA ALA A 440 21.01 22.36 2.10
C ALA A 440 19.65 22.72 2.70
N LYS A 441 19.60 22.83 4.02
CA LYS A 441 18.39 23.13 4.78
C LYS A 441 18.02 24.61 4.70
#